data_AF-A0A067C8R4-F1
#
_entry.id   AF-A0A067C8R4-F1
#
_cell.length_a   1.000
_cell.length_b   1.000
_cell.length_c   1.000
_cell.angle_alpha   90.00
_cell.angle_beta   90.00
_cell.angle_gamma   90.00
#
_symmetry.space_group_name_H-M   'P 1'
#
loop_
_entity.id
_entity.type
_entity.pdbx_description
1 polymer ?
#
loop_
_entity_poly.entity_id
_entity_poly.type
_entity_poly.pdbx_seq_one_letter_code
_entity_poly.pdbx_strand_id
1 'polypeptide(L)'
;MSLARFSSQFSLNRSPLAKAAMPQSHEVQRRRVSLIGRLFASSEPRDPIYQPPPLHPKKASSKRSLADTPDADDPPTASVDTFPFVCHLVSDEKEQLSSEALEAARISANRYLTKFCGKDNFHMRIRCHPFQVLRINKMLSCAGADRLQTGMRHAYGKPTGVAARVAIGQPIISVRSKDSFGPAVVEALRRAKFKFPGRQKVLGSKKWGFTKYERDVYAKLRSEGVLALDGNHEKYMPNHGVLKL
;
A
#
# COMPACT_ATOMS: atom_id res chain seq x y z
N MET A 1 -15.57 67.01 19.60
CA MET A 1 -14.74 66.07 18.82
C MET A 1 -15.34 64.68 19.02
N SER A 2 -16.09 64.03 18.11
CA SER A 2 -16.07 64.07 16.63
C SER A 2 -14.65 63.79 16.09
N LEU A 3 -14.36 62.87 15.17
CA LEU A 3 -15.12 62.04 14.20
C LEU A 3 -14.34 60.69 14.00
N ALA A 4 -14.81 59.58 13.41
CA ALA A 4 -16.07 59.18 12.76
C ALA A 4 -16.28 57.63 12.87
N ARG A 5 -17.29 57.08 12.18
CA ARG A 5 -17.37 55.65 11.77
C ARG A 5 -16.75 55.49 10.37
N PHE A 6 -16.12 54.35 10.06
CA PHE A 6 -15.98 53.92 8.67
C PHE A 6 -16.21 52.42 8.51
N SER A 7 -17.37 52.08 7.95
CA SER A 7 -17.63 50.77 7.37
C SER A 7 -16.90 50.66 6.04
N SER A 8 -16.17 49.57 5.79
CA SER A 8 -15.86 49.14 4.42
C SER A 8 -16.23 47.68 4.23
N GLN A 9 -17.23 47.47 3.40
CA GLN A 9 -17.50 46.16 2.82
C GLN A 9 -16.38 45.89 1.81
N PHE A 10 -15.53 44.90 2.05
CA PHE A 10 -14.71 44.30 0.99
C PHE A 10 -15.08 42.84 0.80
N SER A 11 -16.21 42.67 0.11
CA SER A 11 -16.57 41.40 -0.52
C SER A 11 -15.50 41.04 -1.55
N LEU A 12 -14.62 40.11 -1.22
CA LEU A 12 -13.84 39.41 -2.25
C LEU A 12 -14.76 38.42 -2.96
N ASN A 13 -15.46 38.96 -3.95
CA ASN A 13 -16.22 38.24 -4.96
C ASN A 13 -15.36 37.13 -5.56
N ARG A 14 -15.56 35.88 -5.12
CA ARG A 14 -15.10 34.72 -5.87
C ARG A 14 -15.82 34.73 -7.21
N SER A 15 -15.06 34.80 -8.30
CA SER A 15 -15.61 34.89 -9.65
C SER A 15 -16.61 33.76 -9.95
N PRO A 16 -17.64 33.98 -10.79
CA PRO A 16 -18.63 32.95 -11.11
C PRO A 16 -18.01 31.66 -11.68
N LEU A 17 -16.88 31.79 -12.39
CA LEU A 17 -16.07 30.68 -12.91
C LEU A 17 -15.62 29.69 -11.82
N ALA A 18 -15.36 30.15 -10.58
CA ALA A 18 -14.96 29.27 -9.47
C ALA A 18 -16.12 28.44 -8.89
N LYS A 19 -17.38 28.79 -9.20
CA LYS A 19 -18.58 28.01 -8.85
C LYS A 19 -19.03 27.05 -9.95
N ALA A 20 -18.48 27.15 -11.16
CA ALA A 20 -18.85 26.34 -12.32
C ALA A 20 -18.04 25.03 -12.46
N ALA A 21 -17.30 24.61 -11.42
CA ALA A 21 -16.64 23.32 -11.38
C ALA A 21 -17.69 22.20 -11.17
N MET A 22 -18.31 21.76 -12.28
CA MET A 22 -19.18 20.59 -12.35
C MET A 22 -18.59 19.42 -11.54
N PRO A 23 -19.40 18.70 -10.73
CA PRO A 23 -18.94 17.47 -10.11
C PRO A 23 -18.60 16.47 -11.22
N GLN A 24 -17.31 16.26 -11.48
CA GLN A 24 -16.90 15.36 -12.57
C GLN A 24 -17.45 13.97 -12.28
N SER A 25 -18.29 13.49 -13.20
CA SER A 25 -18.98 12.22 -13.02
C SER A 25 -17.98 11.10 -12.76
N HIS A 26 -18.41 10.13 -11.96
CA HIS A 26 -17.57 9.00 -11.52
C HIS A 26 -16.88 8.27 -12.69
N GLU A 27 -17.46 8.37 -13.89
CA GLU A 27 -16.93 7.82 -15.13
C GLU A 27 -15.72 8.59 -15.70
N VAL A 28 -15.67 9.92 -15.59
CA VAL A 28 -14.51 10.72 -16.03
C VAL A 28 -13.28 10.37 -15.20
N GLN A 29 -13.45 10.18 -13.89
CA GLN A 29 -12.38 9.67 -13.02
C GLN A 29 -11.96 8.24 -13.39
N ARG A 30 -12.91 7.33 -13.69
CA ARG A 30 -12.58 5.98 -14.19
C ARG A 30 -11.78 6.04 -15.51
N ARG A 31 -12.19 6.86 -16.48
CA ARG A 31 -11.51 7.02 -17.78
C ARG A 31 -10.11 7.62 -17.62
N ARG A 32 -9.91 8.56 -16.69
CA ARG A 32 -8.57 9.10 -16.38
C ARG A 32 -7.65 8.05 -15.75
N VAL A 33 -8.15 7.25 -14.82
CA VAL A 33 -7.38 6.15 -14.19
C VAL A 33 -7.06 5.03 -15.19
N SER A 34 -8.00 4.68 -16.08
CA SER A 34 -7.75 3.64 -17.09
C SER A 34 -6.82 4.09 -18.22
N LEU A 35 -6.84 5.36 -18.63
CA LEU A 35 -5.84 5.91 -19.55
C LEU A 35 -4.45 5.93 -18.91
N ILE A 36 -4.32 6.43 -17.67
CA ILE A 36 -3.04 6.45 -16.94
C ILE A 36 -2.48 5.02 -16.81
N GLY A 37 -3.31 4.04 -16.47
CA GLY A 37 -2.90 2.63 -16.38
C GLY A 37 -2.45 2.00 -17.71
N ARG A 38 -2.88 2.54 -18.88
CA ARG A 38 -2.41 2.08 -20.20
C ARG A 38 -1.19 2.87 -20.69
N LEU A 39 -1.14 4.18 -20.43
CA LEU A 39 -0.02 5.05 -20.84
C LEU A 39 1.28 4.78 -20.06
N PHE A 40 1.19 4.27 -18.82
CA PHE A 40 2.35 3.91 -18.01
C PHE A 40 2.72 2.42 -18.05
N ALA A 41 2.17 1.65 -18.99
CA ALA A 41 2.71 0.34 -19.37
C ALA A 41 4.01 0.51 -20.19
N SER A 42 5.01 1.17 -19.58
CA SER A 42 6.30 1.44 -20.20
C SER A 42 6.99 0.11 -20.53
N SER A 43 7.38 -0.02 -21.80
CA SER A 43 8.18 -1.12 -22.34
C SER A 43 9.66 -1.06 -21.90
N GLU A 44 9.96 -0.27 -20.87
CA GLU A 44 11.29 -0.23 -20.26
C GLU A 44 11.59 -1.58 -19.62
N PRO A 45 12.77 -2.20 -19.90
CA PRO A 45 13.19 -3.37 -19.16
C PRO A 45 13.26 -3.02 -17.68
N ARG A 46 12.54 -3.77 -16.84
CA ARG A 46 12.70 -3.66 -15.39
C ARG A 46 14.17 -3.96 -15.10
N ASP A 47 14.86 -3.06 -14.40
CA ASP A 47 16.26 -3.28 -13.99
C ASP A 47 16.41 -4.69 -13.38
N PRO A 48 17.52 -5.40 -13.54
CA PRO A 48 17.67 -6.74 -12.99
C PRO A 48 17.36 -6.75 -11.48
N ILE A 49 16.42 -7.60 -11.06
CA ILE A 49 16.22 -7.83 -9.61
C ILE A 49 17.48 -8.51 -9.11
N TYR A 50 18.26 -7.83 -8.26
CA TYR A 50 19.40 -8.47 -7.63
C TYR A 50 18.91 -9.33 -6.46
N GLN A 51 18.53 -10.56 -6.80
CA GLN A 51 18.44 -11.66 -5.86
C GLN A 51 19.84 -12.26 -5.70
N PRO A 52 20.37 -12.37 -4.48
CA PRO A 52 21.68 -12.97 -4.27
C PRO A 52 21.63 -14.47 -4.65
N PRO A 53 22.57 -14.98 -5.46
CA PRO A 53 22.63 -16.40 -5.80
C PRO A 53 22.81 -17.26 -4.52
N PRO A 54 22.49 -18.57 -4.57
CA PRO A 54 22.47 -19.44 -3.38
C PRO A 54 23.75 -19.39 -2.54
N LEU A 55 24.89 -19.16 -3.18
CA LEU A 55 26.24 -19.16 -2.59
C LEU A 55 26.64 -17.88 -1.83
N HIS A 56 25.79 -16.84 -1.69
CA HIS A 56 26.20 -15.62 -0.95
C HIS A 56 25.98 -15.77 0.58
N PRO A 57 27.04 -15.93 1.41
CA PRO A 57 26.91 -16.42 2.79
C PRO A 57 26.48 -15.36 3.82
N LYS A 58 26.12 -14.15 3.38
CA LYS A 58 25.81 -13.00 4.24
C LYS A 58 24.72 -12.15 3.59
N LYS A 59 23.46 -12.60 3.71
CA LYS A 59 22.29 -11.77 3.36
C LYS A 59 22.03 -10.79 4.51
N ALA A 60 21.81 -9.52 4.20
CA ALA A 60 21.16 -8.62 5.14
C ALA A 60 19.73 -9.14 5.33
N SER A 61 19.36 -9.52 6.56
CA SER A 61 18.00 -9.98 6.86
C SER A 61 17.02 -8.82 6.68
N SER A 62 15.86 -9.09 6.08
CA SER A 62 14.76 -8.14 6.14
C SER A 62 14.31 -8.01 7.60
N LYS A 63 14.21 -6.79 8.13
CA LYS A 63 13.64 -6.56 9.47
C LYS A 63 12.19 -7.04 9.59
N ARG A 64 11.52 -7.25 8.45
CA ARG A 64 10.23 -7.93 8.34
C ARG A 64 10.43 -9.45 8.37
N SER A 65 10.17 -10.05 9.53
CA SER A 65 9.88 -11.48 9.69
C SER A 65 8.41 -11.82 9.36
N LEU A 66 7.54 -10.80 9.37
CA LEU A 66 6.09 -10.94 9.36
C LEU A 66 5.47 -10.40 8.06
N ALA A 67 5.10 -11.31 7.15
CA ALA A 67 4.38 -10.96 5.92
C ALA A 67 2.96 -10.46 6.25
N ASP A 68 2.30 -11.21 7.12
CA ASP A 68 1.09 -10.88 7.86
C ASP A 68 1.51 -10.77 9.35
N THR A 69 0.70 -10.14 10.21
CA THR A 69 1.03 -9.99 11.64
C THR A 69 0.28 -11.00 12.52
N PRO A 70 0.91 -12.11 12.94
CA PRO A 70 0.69 -12.69 14.25
C PRO A 70 1.49 -11.86 15.28
N ASP A 71 0.83 -10.87 15.87
CA ASP A 71 1.01 -10.70 17.30
C ASP A 71 0.32 -11.93 17.93
N ALA A 72 0.97 -12.66 18.84
CA ALA A 72 0.78 -14.10 19.05
C ALA A 72 -0.61 -14.61 19.49
N ASP A 73 -1.58 -13.72 19.69
CA ASP A 73 -2.85 -14.00 20.37
C ASP A 73 -4.12 -13.69 19.55
N ASP A 74 -4.04 -13.15 18.32
CA ASP A 74 -5.24 -12.86 17.51
C ASP A 74 -5.17 -13.30 16.03
N PRO A 75 -6.28 -13.78 15.44
CA PRO A 75 -6.20 -14.74 14.34
C PRO A 75 -6.10 -14.12 12.93
N PRO A 76 -5.22 -14.63 12.05
CA PRO A 76 -5.33 -14.44 10.59
C PRO A 76 -6.52 -15.19 9.95
N THR A 77 -7.51 -15.58 10.75
CA THR A 77 -8.57 -16.57 10.45
C THR A 77 -9.97 -15.93 10.39
N ALA A 78 -10.07 -14.60 10.44
CA ALA A 78 -11.35 -13.91 10.22
C ALA A 78 -11.91 -14.22 8.82
N SER A 79 -13.19 -14.59 8.74
CA SER A 79 -13.79 -15.06 7.49
C SER A 79 -13.95 -13.93 6.45
N VAL A 80 -14.05 -14.32 5.19
CA VAL A 80 -14.26 -13.37 4.06
C VAL A 80 -15.51 -12.52 4.29
N ASP A 81 -16.58 -13.12 4.80
CA ASP A 81 -17.87 -12.49 5.01
C ASP A 81 -17.83 -11.43 6.14
N THR A 82 -16.86 -11.49 7.07
CA THR A 82 -16.74 -10.54 8.21
C THR A 82 -16.27 -9.13 7.79
N PHE A 83 -15.49 -9.01 6.72
CA PHE A 83 -14.80 -7.76 6.36
C PHE A 83 -15.04 -7.34 4.89
N PRO A 84 -16.23 -6.80 4.58
CA PRO A 84 -16.59 -6.34 3.23
C PRO A 84 -15.79 -5.13 2.74
N PHE A 85 -15.53 -4.14 3.61
CA PHE A 85 -14.90 -2.88 3.23
C PHE A 85 -13.41 -3.06 3.01
N VAL A 86 -12.86 -2.50 1.93
CA VAL A 86 -11.42 -2.50 1.65
C VAL A 86 -10.90 -1.15 1.20
N CYS A 87 -9.73 -0.80 1.70
CA CYS A 87 -8.94 0.32 1.22
C CYS A 87 -7.49 -0.11 0.91
N HIS A 88 -6.92 0.48 -0.14
CA HIS A 88 -5.56 0.24 -0.59
C HIS A 88 -4.75 1.53 -0.58
N LEU A 89 -3.51 1.46 -0.08
CA LEU A 89 -2.48 2.47 -0.32
C LEU A 89 -1.69 2.04 -1.56
N VAL A 90 -1.72 2.85 -2.62
CA VAL A 90 -1.16 2.54 -3.94
C VAL A 90 -0.10 3.57 -4.30
N SER A 91 1.05 3.16 -4.86
CA SER A 91 2.03 4.12 -5.37
C SER A 91 1.61 4.68 -6.73
N ASP A 92 1.84 5.97 -6.93
CA ASP A 92 1.67 6.69 -8.20
C ASP A 92 3.01 6.83 -8.94
N GLU A 93 4.10 6.29 -8.39
CA GLU A 93 5.47 6.49 -8.86
C GLU A 93 6.24 5.14 -8.96
N LYS A 94 7.32 5.12 -9.74
CA LYS A 94 8.20 3.96 -9.94
C LYS A 94 9.41 4.12 -8.99
N GLU A 95 9.40 3.41 -7.87
CA GLU A 95 10.31 3.69 -6.75
C GLU A 95 10.81 2.42 -6.02
N GLN A 96 11.74 2.61 -5.07
CA GLN A 96 12.21 1.55 -4.17
C GLN A 96 11.89 1.93 -2.72
N LEU A 97 11.08 1.11 -2.05
CA LEU A 97 10.70 1.30 -0.65
C LEU A 97 11.59 0.44 0.24
N SER A 98 12.31 1.04 1.18
CA SER A 98 13.13 0.28 2.14
C SER A 98 12.26 -0.59 3.06
N SER A 99 12.82 -1.70 3.53
CA SER A 99 12.13 -2.55 4.52
C SER A 99 11.80 -1.83 5.83
N GLU A 100 12.63 -0.86 6.20
CA GLU A 100 12.46 0.04 7.33
C GLU A 100 11.22 0.94 7.14
N ALA A 101 11.04 1.51 5.95
CA ALA A 101 9.88 2.33 5.62
C ALA A 101 8.59 1.51 5.63
N LEU A 102 8.62 0.29 5.07
CA LEU A 102 7.48 -0.64 5.10
C LEU A 102 7.07 -1.00 6.54
N GLU A 103 8.03 -1.24 7.43
CA GLU A 103 7.76 -1.57 8.83
C GLU A 103 7.29 -0.35 9.64
N ALA A 104 7.88 0.83 9.43
CA ALA A 104 7.40 2.08 10.04
C ALA A 104 5.97 2.43 9.61
N ALA A 105 5.63 2.19 8.33
CA ALA A 105 4.27 2.36 7.81
C ALA A 105 3.29 1.37 8.46
N ARG A 106 3.69 0.10 8.61
CA ARG A 106 2.91 -0.94 9.31
C ARG A 106 2.57 -0.53 10.73
N ILE A 107 3.57 -0.18 11.52
CA ILE A 107 3.40 0.21 12.93
C ILE A 107 2.51 1.45 13.03
N SER A 108 2.70 2.44 12.14
CA SER A 108 1.90 3.66 12.10
C SER A 108 0.43 3.42 11.76
N ALA A 109 0.13 2.50 10.84
CA ALA A 109 -1.24 2.11 10.50
C ALA A 109 -1.88 1.29 11.63
N ASN A 110 -1.18 0.24 12.11
CA ASN A 110 -1.68 -0.67 13.14
C ASN A 110 -2.07 0.09 14.41
N ARG A 111 -1.16 0.95 14.93
CA ARG A 111 -1.39 1.72 16.15
C ARG A 111 -2.60 2.65 16.07
N TYR A 112 -2.94 3.15 14.89
CA TYR A 112 -4.17 3.93 14.69
C TYR A 112 -5.40 3.02 14.64
N LEU A 113 -5.36 1.96 13.84
CA LEU A 113 -6.47 1.01 13.69
C LEU A 113 -6.86 0.35 15.02
N THR A 114 -5.89 -0.15 15.79
CA THR A 114 -6.14 -0.74 17.12
C THR A 114 -6.80 0.25 18.07
N LYS A 115 -6.44 1.54 18.03
CA LYS A 115 -7.02 2.58 18.91
C LYS A 115 -8.47 2.94 18.55
N PHE A 116 -8.82 3.00 17.26
CA PHE A 116 -10.12 3.52 16.81
C PHE A 116 -11.11 2.43 16.36
N CYS A 117 -10.62 1.26 15.96
CA CYS A 117 -11.44 0.13 15.50
C CYS A 117 -11.44 -1.03 16.50
N GLY A 118 -10.44 -1.13 17.39
CA GLY A 118 -10.15 -2.35 18.16
C GLY A 118 -9.33 -3.35 17.32
N LYS A 119 -8.62 -4.26 18.00
CA LYS A 119 -7.67 -5.20 17.39
C LYS A 119 -8.32 -6.15 16.36
N ASP A 120 -9.57 -6.57 16.63
CA ASP A 120 -10.20 -7.70 15.93
C ASP A 120 -11.17 -7.27 14.81
N ASN A 121 -11.25 -5.96 14.54
CA ASN A 121 -12.19 -5.39 13.56
C ASN A 121 -11.57 -5.05 12.20
N PHE A 122 -10.28 -5.38 11.99
CA PHE A 122 -9.58 -5.16 10.74
C PHE A 122 -8.56 -6.28 10.44
N HIS A 123 -8.24 -6.47 9.17
CA HIS A 123 -7.10 -7.27 8.72
C HIS A 123 -6.26 -6.42 7.77
N MET A 124 -5.02 -6.12 8.19
CA MET A 124 -4.04 -5.36 7.40
C MET A 124 -2.98 -6.29 6.81
N ARG A 125 -2.66 -6.09 5.53
CA ARG A 125 -1.65 -6.86 4.79
C ARG A 125 -0.74 -5.93 3.97
N ILE A 126 0.57 -6.04 4.15
CA ILE A 126 1.55 -5.36 3.29
C ILE A 126 1.82 -6.26 2.08
N ARG A 127 1.49 -5.77 0.89
CA ARG A 127 1.52 -6.49 -0.38
C ARG A 127 2.90 -6.48 -1.05
N CYS A 128 3.70 -5.43 -0.82
CA CYS A 128 5.07 -5.34 -1.32
C CYS A 128 6.04 -6.15 -0.45
N HIS A 129 6.95 -6.90 -1.06
CA HIS A 129 7.99 -7.69 -0.37
C HIS A 129 9.39 -7.19 -0.74
N PRO A 130 10.30 -6.99 0.24
CA PRO A 130 11.62 -6.42 -0.02
C PRO A 130 12.62 -7.50 -0.46
N PHE A 131 12.66 -7.80 -1.76
CA PHE A 131 13.59 -8.79 -2.34
C PHE A 131 14.86 -8.17 -2.96
N GLN A 132 14.87 -6.87 -3.25
CA GLN A 132 16.04 -6.20 -3.83
C GLN A 132 17.08 -5.94 -2.73
N VAL A 133 18.29 -6.49 -2.85
CA VAL A 133 19.37 -6.19 -1.89
C VAL A 133 20.12 -4.92 -2.32
N LEU A 134 20.24 -3.97 -1.39
CA LEU A 134 21.01 -2.74 -1.53
C LEU A 134 22.47 -3.00 -1.10
N ARG A 135 23.43 -2.55 -1.91
CA ARG A 135 24.87 -2.66 -1.66
C ARG A 135 25.47 -1.29 -1.36
N ILE A 136 26.49 -1.25 -0.50
CA ILE A 136 27.29 -0.05 -0.22
C ILE A 136 28.79 -0.35 -0.41
N ASN A 137 29.51 0.54 -1.10
CA ASN A 137 30.96 0.63 -0.95
C ASN A 137 31.22 1.61 0.20
N LYS A 138 31.62 1.11 1.37
CA LYS A 138 31.68 1.93 2.59
C LYS A 138 33.04 2.60 2.72
N MET A 139 33.07 3.92 2.56
CA MET A 139 34.28 4.72 2.83
C MET A 139 34.61 4.72 4.33
N LEU A 140 35.89 4.63 4.67
CA LEU A 140 36.41 4.81 6.02
C LEU A 140 36.63 6.30 6.29
N SER A 141 36.06 6.82 7.38
CA SER A 141 36.16 8.24 7.76
C SER A 141 37.26 8.53 8.81
N CYS A 142 38.14 7.55 9.09
CA CYS A 142 39.17 7.66 10.12
C CYS A 142 40.43 8.36 9.59
N ALA A 143 41.19 9.02 10.49
CA ALA A 143 42.51 9.53 10.14
C ALA A 143 43.42 8.38 9.65
N GLY A 144 44.13 8.60 8.53
CA GLY A 144 44.94 7.56 7.88
C GLY A 144 44.17 6.50 7.07
N ALA A 145 42.86 6.71 6.81
CA ALA A 145 42.04 5.80 6.00
C ALA A 145 42.64 5.42 4.64
N ASP A 146 43.38 6.32 4.00
CA ASP A 146 44.12 6.10 2.75
C ASP A 146 45.05 4.87 2.79
N ARG A 147 45.68 4.60 3.95
CA ARG A 147 46.55 3.42 4.16
C ARG A 147 45.78 2.10 4.23
N LEU A 148 44.46 2.15 4.48
CA LEU A 148 43.60 0.99 4.71
C LEU A 148 42.55 0.79 3.60
N GLN A 149 42.29 1.81 2.78
CA GLN A 149 41.28 1.77 1.74
C GLN A 149 41.80 2.37 0.42
N THR A 150 41.75 1.55 -0.64
CA THR A 150 42.18 1.91 -2.01
C THR A 150 41.13 2.72 -2.80
N GLY A 151 40.37 3.58 -2.10
CA GLY A 151 39.31 4.41 -2.67
C GLY A 151 38.25 3.61 -3.45
N MET A 152 38.24 3.80 -4.78
CA MET A 152 37.30 3.18 -5.71
C MET A 152 37.82 1.91 -6.39
N ARG A 153 39.04 1.46 -6.08
CA ARG A 153 39.54 0.16 -6.56
C ARG A 153 38.71 -0.97 -5.92
N HIS A 154 38.24 -1.91 -6.75
CA HIS A 154 37.34 -3.00 -6.33
C HIS A 154 36.02 -2.53 -5.67
N ALA A 155 35.41 -1.44 -6.14
CA ALA A 155 34.21 -0.80 -5.57
C ALA A 155 32.89 -1.62 -5.54
N TYR A 156 32.91 -2.95 -5.74
CA TYR A 156 31.70 -3.77 -5.63
C TYR A 156 31.25 -3.87 -4.16
N GLY A 157 30.14 -3.18 -3.86
CA GLY A 157 29.68 -2.98 -2.49
C GLY A 157 29.18 -4.24 -1.78
N LYS A 158 29.21 -4.21 -0.44
CA LYS A 158 28.67 -5.27 0.43
C LYS A 158 27.16 -5.07 0.67
N PRO A 159 26.36 -6.14 0.80
CA PRO A 159 24.93 -6.02 1.08
C PRO A 159 24.70 -5.36 2.44
N THR A 160 23.78 -4.39 2.52
CA THR A 160 23.54 -3.58 3.72
C THR A 160 22.07 -3.53 4.14
N GLY A 161 21.14 -3.51 3.18
CA GLY A 161 19.71 -3.47 3.44
C GLY A 161 18.91 -4.07 2.30
N VAL A 162 17.59 -4.11 2.44
CA VAL A 162 16.69 -4.62 1.40
C VAL A 162 15.53 -3.66 1.12
N ALA A 163 15.10 -3.62 -0.13
CA ALA A 163 14.02 -2.77 -0.61
C ALA A 163 13.00 -3.56 -1.45
N ALA A 164 11.75 -3.12 -1.41
CA ALA A 164 10.72 -3.55 -2.33
C ALA A 164 10.70 -2.60 -3.53
N ARG A 165 10.76 -3.15 -4.74
CA ARG A 165 10.59 -2.37 -5.97
C ARG A 165 9.10 -2.25 -6.26
N VAL A 166 8.63 -1.03 -6.48
CA VAL A 166 7.21 -0.71 -6.63
C VAL A 166 6.99 -0.02 -7.96
N ALA A 167 5.98 -0.50 -8.70
CA ALA A 167 5.54 0.10 -9.95
C ALA A 167 4.35 1.05 -9.74
N ILE A 168 4.14 1.96 -10.69
CA ILE A 168 2.99 2.85 -10.75
C ILE A 168 1.70 2.00 -10.74
N GLY A 169 0.75 2.34 -9.87
CA GLY A 169 -0.50 1.61 -9.69
C GLY A 169 -0.41 0.36 -8.81
N GLN A 170 0.77 0.01 -8.27
CA GLN A 170 0.93 -1.15 -7.41
C GLN A 170 0.45 -0.87 -5.96
N PRO A 171 -0.42 -1.72 -5.38
CA PRO A 171 -0.80 -1.60 -3.97
C PRO A 171 0.34 -2.00 -3.04
N ILE A 172 0.66 -1.14 -2.07
CA ILE A 172 1.69 -1.34 -1.04
C ILE A 172 1.07 -1.96 0.21
N ILE A 173 0.00 -1.36 0.74
CA ILE A 173 -0.73 -1.82 1.93
C ILE A 173 -2.20 -1.97 1.56
N SER A 174 -2.82 -3.06 2.01
CA SER A 174 -4.25 -3.31 1.90
C SER A 174 -4.83 -3.52 3.29
N VAL A 175 -5.96 -2.90 3.59
CA VAL A 175 -6.69 -3.11 4.84
C VAL A 175 -8.13 -3.47 4.48
N ARG A 176 -8.66 -4.52 5.12
CA ARG A 176 -10.08 -4.85 5.11
C ARG A 176 -10.69 -4.70 6.50
N SER A 177 -11.94 -4.26 6.58
CA SER A 177 -12.69 -4.05 7.84
C SER A 177 -14.20 -4.17 7.60
N LYS A 178 -14.99 -3.94 8.66
CA LYS A 178 -16.42 -3.62 8.54
C LYS A 178 -16.58 -2.21 7.92
N ASP A 179 -17.67 -1.96 7.19
CA ASP A 179 -17.93 -0.66 6.54
C ASP A 179 -17.99 0.52 7.54
N SER A 180 -18.49 0.29 8.76
CA SER A 180 -18.54 1.30 9.84
C SER A 180 -17.18 1.93 10.16
N PHE A 181 -16.08 1.19 9.96
CA PHE A 181 -14.72 1.66 10.24
C PHE A 181 -14.01 2.27 9.01
N GLY A 182 -14.70 2.39 7.87
CA GLY A 182 -14.13 2.92 6.62
C GLY A 182 -13.36 4.25 6.77
N PRO A 183 -13.90 5.28 7.45
CA PRO A 183 -13.19 6.55 7.67
C PRO A 183 -11.89 6.39 8.48
N ALA A 184 -11.90 5.53 9.50
CA ALA A 184 -10.71 5.25 10.33
C ALA A 184 -9.63 4.51 9.53
N VAL A 185 -10.02 3.61 8.62
CA VAL A 185 -9.08 2.93 7.71
C VAL A 185 -8.44 3.91 6.72
N VAL A 186 -9.21 4.84 6.16
CA VAL A 186 -8.68 5.88 5.26
C VAL A 186 -7.67 6.77 5.99
N GLU A 187 -7.96 7.20 7.22
CA GLU A 187 -7.03 7.99 8.04
C GLU A 187 -5.78 7.20 8.45
N ALA A 188 -5.90 5.91 8.77
CA ALA A 188 -4.76 5.04 9.04
C ALA A 188 -3.79 4.97 7.85
N LEU A 189 -4.32 4.76 6.64
CA LEU A 189 -3.52 4.72 5.41
C LEU A 189 -2.95 6.10 5.03
N ARG A 190 -3.67 7.20 5.31
CA ARG A 190 -3.14 8.56 5.17
C ARG A 190 -1.96 8.81 6.11
N ARG A 191 -1.97 8.26 7.33
CA ARG A 191 -0.83 8.32 8.27
C ARG A 191 0.35 7.47 7.80
N ALA A 192 0.08 6.26 7.31
CA ALA A 192 1.09 5.36 6.76
C ALA A 192 1.81 5.95 5.54
N LYS A 193 1.09 6.70 4.69
CA LYS A 193 1.66 7.42 3.53
C LYS A 193 2.88 8.28 3.89
N PHE A 194 2.88 8.98 5.03
CA PHE A 194 4.01 9.84 5.45
C PHE A 194 5.29 9.07 5.80
N LYS A 195 5.29 7.73 5.74
CA LYS A 195 6.48 6.89 5.94
C LYS A 195 7.16 6.47 4.64
N PHE A 196 6.55 6.75 3.50
CA PHE A 196 7.12 6.48 2.18
C PHE A 196 7.63 7.76 1.52
N PRO A 197 8.73 7.69 0.73
CA PRO A 197 9.07 8.74 -0.22
C PRO A 197 8.00 8.84 -1.30
N GLY A 198 8.04 9.87 -2.14
CA GLY A 198 7.20 9.93 -3.35
C GLY A 198 5.70 10.17 -3.13
N ARG A 199 4.88 9.75 -4.10
CA ARG A 199 3.43 10.02 -4.14
C ARG A 199 2.59 8.73 -4.06
N GLN A 200 1.96 8.50 -2.92
CA GLN A 200 0.95 7.43 -2.77
C GLN A 200 -0.47 8.00 -2.74
N LYS A 201 -1.43 7.20 -3.21
CA LYS A 201 -2.87 7.48 -3.20
C LYS A 201 -3.58 6.45 -2.30
N VAL A 202 -4.58 6.91 -1.56
CA VAL A 202 -5.47 6.05 -0.75
C VAL A 202 -6.74 5.83 -1.57
N LEU A 203 -7.06 4.58 -1.87
CA LEU A 203 -8.16 4.19 -2.77
C LEU A 203 -9.11 3.22 -2.05
N GLY A 204 -10.37 3.63 -1.89
CA GLY A 204 -11.45 2.71 -1.49
C GLY A 204 -11.77 1.73 -2.64
N SER A 205 -11.81 0.44 -2.32
CA SER A 205 -12.10 -0.60 -3.30
C SER A 205 -13.61 -0.82 -3.46
N LYS A 206 -14.03 -1.29 -4.65
CA LYS A 206 -15.38 -1.80 -4.90
C LYS A 206 -15.51 -3.30 -4.68
N LYS A 207 -14.39 -3.96 -4.40
CA LYS A 207 -14.33 -5.41 -4.16
C LYS A 207 -14.77 -5.75 -2.75
N TRP A 208 -15.31 -6.96 -2.58
CA TRP A 208 -15.59 -7.51 -1.26
C TRP A 208 -14.29 -8.01 -0.64
N GLY A 209 -13.87 -7.48 0.50
CA GLY A 209 -12.66 -7.96 1.19
C GLY A 209 -11.43 -8.06 0.26
N PHE A 210 -10.58 -9.06 0.48
CA PHE A 210 -9.44 -9.36 -0.40
C PHE A 210 -9.80 -10.29 -1.57
N THR A 211 -11.09 -10.45 -1.87
CA THR A 211 -11.57 -11.26 -3.00
C THR A 211 -11.26 -10.59 -4.35
N LYS A 212 -11.44 -11.33 -5.44
CA LYS A 212 -11.34 -10.78 -6.80
C LYS A 212 -12.62 -10.06 -7.27
N TYR A 213 -13.76 -10.29 -6.62
CA TYR A 213 -15.11 -9.92 -7.06
C TYR A 213 -15.57 -8.55 -6.55
N GLU A 214 -16.44 -7.84 -7.30
CA GLU A 214 -17.17 -6.66 -6.79
C GLU A 214 -18.25 -7.08 -5.77
N ARG A 215 -18.62 -6.17 -4.85
CA ARG A 215 -19.53 -6.49 -3.74
C ARG A 215 -20.86 -7.12 -4.18
N ASP A 216 -21.50 -6.56 -5.20
CA ASP A 216 -22.80 -7.04 -5.70
C ASP A 216 -22.70 -8.43 -6.35
N VAL A 217 -21.56 -8.71 -7.00
CA VAL A 217 -21.28 -10.02 -7.63
C VAL A 217 -20.94 -11.07 -6.57
N TYR A 218 -20.17 -10.69 -5.54
CA TYR A 218 -19.87 -11.57 -4.42
C TYR A 218 -21.15 -12.01 -3.69
N ALA A 219 -22.05 -11.08 -3.39
CA ALA A 219 -23.33 -11.39 -2.73
C ALA A 219 -24.17 -12.42 -3.51
N LYS A 220 -24.28 -12.25 -4.84
CA LYS A 220 -24.99 -13.20 -5.72
C LYS A 220 -24.36 -14.58 -5.71
N LEU A 221 -23.08 -14.68 -6.05
CA LEU A 221 -22.33 -15.95 -6.09
C LEU A 221 -22.28 -16.66 -4.72
N ARG A 222 -22.37 -15.91 -3.62
CA ARG A 222 -22.48 -16.44 -2.26
C ARG A 222 -23.88 -17.00 -1.99
N SER A 223 -24.95 -16.31 -2.42
CA SER A 223 -26.34 -16.81 -2.32
C SER A 223 -26.63 -18.02 -3.21
N GLU A 224 -25.98 -18.10 -4.38
CA GLU A 224 -26.08 -19.22 -5.32
C GLU A 224 -25.26 -20.46 -4.87
N GLY A 225 -24.52 -20.38 -3.75
CA GLY A 225 -23.67 -21.47 -3.25
C GLY A 225 -22.37 -21.71 -4.03
N VAL A 226 -22.13 -20.95 -5.12
CA VAL A 226 -20.96 -21.06 -6.01
C VAL A 226 -19.65 -20.66 -5.29
N LEU A 227 -19.73 -19.80 -4.28
CA LEU A 227 -18.60 -19.44 -3.41
C LEU A 227 -18.69 -20.12 -2.03
N ALA A 228 -17.75 -21.03 -1.79
CA ALA A 228 -17.46 -21.61 -0.48
C ALA A 228 -16.54 -20.70 0.34
N LEU A 229 -16.63 -20.78 1.67
CA LEU A 229 -15.62 -20.22 2.57
C LEU A 229 -14.44 -21.18 2.71
N ASP A 230 -13.23 -20.62 2.66
CA ASP A 230 -11.95 -21.32 2.87
C ASP A 230 -11.12 -20.50 3.87
N GLY A 231 -11.65 -20.42 5.10
CA GLY A 231 -11.13 -19.59 6.18
C GLY A 231 -11.06 -18.10 5.79
N ASN A 232 -9.84 -17.61 5.58
CA ASN A 232 -9.53 -16.21 5.27
C ASN A 232 -9.87 -15.81 3.82
N HIS A 233 -10.04 -16.79 2.93
CA HIS A 233 -10.28 -16.61 1.49
C HIS A 233 -11.52 -17.37 1.00
N GLU A 234 -11.97 -17.04 -0.22
CA GLU A 234 -13.11 -17.66 -0.88
C GLU A 234 -12.65 -18.76 -1.84
N LYS A 235 -13.28 -19.93 -1.78
CA LYS A 235 -13.06 -21.02 -2.73
C LYS A 235 -14.23 -21.07 -3.71
N TYR A 236 -13.93 -20.77 -4.97
CA TYR A 236 -14.86 -20.97 -6.07
C TYR A 236 -15.11 -22.46 -6.27
N MET A 237 -16.36 -22.89 -6.26
CA MET A 237 -16.78 -24.23 -6.65
C MET A 237 -16.95 -24.25 -8.18
N PRO A 238 -16.09 -24.94 -8.94
CA PRO A 238 -16.28 -25.08 -10.38
C PRO A 238 -17.38 -26.10 -10.70
N ASN A 239 -18.11 -25.86 -11.80
CA ASN A 239 -19.05 -26.82 -12.39
C ASN A 239 -18.34 -28.00 -13.11
N HIS A 240 -17.09 -28.31 -12.74
CA HIS A 240 -16.27 -29.36 -13.33
C HIS A 240 -15.43 -30.06 -12.26
N GLY A 241 -15.29 -31.37 -12.38
CA GLY A 241 -14.54 -32.21 -11.44
C GLY A 241 -15.18 -33.58 -11.28
N VAL A 242 -14.59 -34.43 -10.45
CA VAL A 242 -15.17 -35.73 -10.08
C VAL A 242 -16.38 -35.46 -9.18
N LEU A 243 -17.58 -35.82 -9.65
CA LEU A 243 -18.79 -35.78 -8.84
C LEU A 243 -18.67 -36.82 -7.71
N LYS A 244 -18.94 -36.39 -6.48
CA LYS A 244 -19.16 -37.33 -5.38
C LYS A 244 -20.58 -37.88 -5.54
N LEU A 245 -20.65 -39.14 -5.95
CA LEU A 245 -21.84 -39.98 -5.88
C LEU A 245 -22.17 -40.30 -4.41
#